data_AF-A0A955N0H9-F1
#
_entry.id   AF-A0A955N0H9-F1
#
_cell.length_a   1.000
_cell.length_b   1.000
_cell.length_c   1.000
_cell.angle_alpha   90.00
_cell.angle_beta   90.00
_cell.angle_gamma   90.00
#
_symmetry.space_group_name_H-M   'P 1'
#
loop_
_entity.id
_entity.type
_entity.pdbx_description
1 polymer ?
#
loop_
_entity_poly.entity_id
_entity_poly.type
_entity_poly.pdbx_seq_one_letter_code
_entity_poly.pdbx_strand_id
1 'polypeptide(L)'
;TEVLEEGKLGDGVANTSIVLDTRTGMRRGPLEDPVTNSFHAVSTRSYEYMNGDMLCGACHDVRIGYHEDVGTGQPFRRLENLYTEFQESPYVNLDHPLRDQVEAYHPLTGGKVVTCQDCHMSLYPVGEVAEYPTDLVATQGSGDEPLVERRVSTHYFTGVDMALIDFPNQDDPTLDKNGLPKGLDQRRKLLIERAVEMSLEGTPDEINPGENFPLSVTLTNVGAGHNVVAGFSQERQIWIEATVTDGSGKEVFATGYLRRFDPATGEFLVDPDGDGDHDEEWANVGFAFASDDSNGTPVNPYIEVEGPDKHLVTFTNHFEYVDEQGNHHETHLPIGKTNHFNNGRSLKPFEPVTHVYNIPIPATATGPLSVSVRLRFRHFLPSFLRYLKDRDNSLVTEEIIDRVQIIDMCAQTKQVEMDPDVDLNGDGEIDQ
;
A
#
# COMPACT_ATOMS: atom_id res chain seq x y z
N THR A 1 26.28 -19.10 -41.55
CA THR A 1 25.02 -18.36 -41.34
C THR A 1 23.89 -19.37 -41.39
N GLU A 2 23.75 -20.15 -40.32
CA GLU A 2 22.55 -20.96 -40.13
C GLU A 2 21.51 -20.03 -39.48
N VAL A 3 20.54 -19.64 -40.29
CA VAL A 3 19.31 -19.03 -39.82
C VAL A 3 18.58 -20.13 -39.06
N LEU A 4 18.48 -19.96 -37.75
CA LEU A 4 17.48 -20.68 -36.96
C LEU A 4 16.14 -20.34 -37.59
N GLU A 5 15.51 -21.31 -38.26
CA GLU A 5 14.09 -21.20 -38.60
C GLU A 5 13.32 -21.23 -37.27
N GLU A 6 13.09 -20.04 -36.73
CA GLU A 6 12.08 -19.76 -35.73
C GLU A 6 10.75 -20.34 -36.24
N GLY A 7 10.09 -21.13 -35.39
CA GLY A 7 8.91 -21.90 -35.78
C GLY A 7 7.79 -21.01 -36.31
N LYS A 8 6.87 -21.62 -37.09
CA LYS A 8 5.64 -21.01 -37.62
C LYS A 8 4.63 -20.47 -36.58
N LEU A 9 5.03 -20.38 -35.31
CA LEU A 9 4.32 -19.76 -34.20
C LEU A 9 5.21 -18.71 -33.52
N GLY A 10 6.05 -18.05 -34.32
CA GLY A 10 7.00 -17.03 -33.88
C GLY A 10 6.46 -16.17 -32.74
N ASP A 11 7.27 -16.09 -31.69
CA ASP A 11 7.27 -14.98 -30.73
C ASP A 11 5.94 -14.68 -30.01
N GLY A 12 4.99 -15.60 -30.03
CA GLY A 12 3.84 -15.57 -29.13
C GLY A 12 4.30 -15.78 -27.69
N VAL A 13 3.98 -14.83 -26.80
CA VAL A 13 3.97 -15.02 -25.34
C VAL A 13 2.89 -16.07 -25.02
N ALA A 14 3.19 -17.34 -25.30
CA ALA A 14 2.32 -18.45 -25.01
C ALA A 14 2.69 -18.99 -23.62
N ASN A 15 1.68 -19.15 -22.76
CA ASN A 15 1.74 -19.75 -21.41
C ASN A 15 2.19 -21.22 -21.37
N THR A 16 2.98 -21.66 -22.34
CA THR A 16 3.43 -23.04 -22.42
C THR A 16 4.72 -23.18 -21.63
N SER A 17 4.57 -23.51 -20.35
CA SER A 17 5.64 -23.94 -19.45
C SER A 17 6.38 -25.19 -19.96
N ILE A 18 5.87 -25.85 -21.00
CA ILE A 18 6.43 -27.08 -21.57
C ILE A 18 6.83 -26.87 -23.04
N VAL A 19 8.04 -27.27 -23.40
CA VAL A 19 8.51 -27.30 -24.79
C VAL A 19 8.64 -28.75 -25.24
N LEU A 20 7.95 -29.10 -26.34
CA LEU A 20 8.06 -30.40 -26.98
C LEU A 20 9.10 -30.35 -28.10
N ASP A 21 10.19 -31.10 -27.96
CA ASP A 21 11.09 -31.38 -29.07
C ASP A 21 10.47 -32.48 -29.93
N THR A 22 9.89 -32.09 -31.07
CA THR A 22 9.20 -33.00 -31.98
C THR A 22 10.12 -34.00 -32.68
N ARG A 23 11.45 -33.79 -32.68
CA ARG A 23 12.42 -34.71 -33.27
C ARG A 23 12.80 -35.84 -32.31
N THR A 24 12.94 -35.52 -31.02
CA THR A 24 13.37 -36.47 -29.99
C THR A 24 12.23 -36.99 -29.13
N GLY A 25 11.04 -36.35 -29.20
CA GLY A 25 9.93 -36.60 -28.29
C GLY A 25 10.15 -36.07 -26.87
N MET A 26 11.27 -35.37 -26.63
CA MET A 26 11.65 -34.87 -25.31
C MET A 26 10.75 -33.70 -24.89
N ARG A 27 10.21 -33.79 -23.68
CA ARG A 27 9.45 -32.69 -23.05
C ARG A 27 10.34 -31.93 -22.08
N ARG A 28 10.39 -30.61 -22.24
CA ARG A 28 11.18 -29.72 -21.38
C ARG A 28 10.24 -28.84 -20.54
N GLY A 29 10.28 -28.99 -19.23
CA GLY A 29 9.46 -28.21 -18.28
C GLY A 29 10.28 -27.21 -17.45
N PRO A 30 9.63 -26.37 -16.62
CA PRO A 30 10.29 -25.29 -15.88
C PRO A 30 10.96 -25.78 -14.58
N LEU A 31 10.65 -27.00 -14.12
CA LEU A 31 11.21 -27.57 -12.90
C LEU A 31 12.65 -28.02 -13.13
N GLU A 32 13.53 -27.75 -12.17
CA GLU A 32 14.97 -28.08 -12.23
C GLU A 32 15.27 -29.58 -12.01
N ASP A 33 14.31 -30.34 -11.48
CA ASP A 33 14.45 -31.75 -11.11
C ASP A 33 13.34 -32.61 -11.76
N PRO A 34 13.34 -32.80 -13.10
CA PRO A 34 12.23 -33.46 -13.78
C PRO A 34 12.17 -34.94 -13.41
N VAL A 35 10.96 -35.46 -13.12
CA VAL A 35 10.75 -36.89 -12.79
C VAL A 35 10.73 -37.71 -14.08
N THR A 36 11.58 -38.72 -14.17
CA THR A 36 11.62 -39.65 -15.29
C THR A 36 10.37 -40.53 -15.34
N ASN A 37 9.89 -40.87 -16.53
CA ASN A 37 8.72 -41.73 -16.73
C ASN A 37 8.89 -42.61 -17.98
N SER A 38 7.99 -43.58 -18.16
CA SER A 38 8.01 -44.55 -19.26
C SER A 38 7.35 -44.06 -20.56
N PHE A 39 6.67 -42.91 -20.57
CA PHE A 39 5.94 -42.40 -21.73
C PHE A 39 6.76 -41.51 -22.65
N HIS A 40 7.64 -40.67 -22.11
CA HIS A 40 8.48 -39.75 -22.88
C HIS A 40 9.75 -39.35 -22.14
N ALA A 41 10.79 -38.99 -22.90
CA ALA A 41 11.98 -38.35 -22.33
C ALA A 41 11.62 -36.99 -21.70
N VAL A 42 12.28 -36.66 -20.60
CA VAL A 42 12.09 -35.41 -19.86
C VAL A 42 13.42 -34.69 -19.67
N SER A 43 13.39 -33.37 -19.67
CA SER A 43 14.53 -32.51 -19.36
C SER A 43 14.02 -31.20 -18.76
N THR A 44 14.93 -30.44 -18.18
CA THR A 44 14.65 -29.08 -17.72
C THR A 44 14.77 -28.07 -18.85
N ARG A 45 14.09 -26.94 -18.69
CA ARG A 45 14.37 -25.68 -19.37
C ARG A 45 14.06 -24.55 -18.39
N SER A 46 15.06 -23.73 -18.10
CA SER A 46 14.83 -22.49 -17.37
C SER A 46 14.08 -21.49 -18.25
N TYR A 47 13.12 -20.79 -17.65
CA TYR A 47 12.42 -19.67 -18.26
C TYR A 47 12.63 -18.45 -17.37
N GLU A 48 13.68 -17.68 -17.67
CA GLU A 48 14.05 -16.47 -16.90
C GLU A 48 12.87 -15.52 -16.72
N TYR A 49 12.03 -15.37 -17.76
CA TYR A 49 10.83 -14.55 -17.69
C TYR A 49 9.80 -15.05 -16.65
N MET A 50 9.50 -16.36 -16.58
CA MET A 50 8.47 -16.88 -15.65
C MET A 50 8.93 -16.83 -14.18
N ASN A 51 10.24 -16.92 -13.96
CA ASN A 51 10.84 -16.87 -12.64
C ASN A 51 11.32 -15.46 -12.26
N GLY A 52 11.13 -14.47 -13.14
CA GLY A 52 11.54 -13.09 -12.96
C GLY A 52 10.35 -12.17 -12.72
N ASP A 53 10.64 -11.03 -12.11
CA ASP A 53 9.77 -9.89 -11.91
C ASP A 53 9.24 -9.27 -13.22
N MET A 54 9.98 -9.41 -14.32
CA MET A 54 9.54 -9.00 -15.66
C MET A 54 8.18 -9.59 -16.07
N LEU A 55 7.81 -10.77 -15.55
CA LEU A 55 6.49 -11.35 -15.76
C LEU A 55 5.38 -10.38 -15.31
N CYS A 56 5.53 -9.82 -14.11
CA CYS A 56 4.57 -8.91 -13.50
C CYS A 56 4.68 -7.51 -14.12
N GLY A 57 5.90 -7.08 -14.47
CA GLY A 57 6.16 -5.77 -15.08
C GLY A 57 5.44 -5.53 -16.41
N ALA A 58 5.04 -6.59 -17.13
CA ALA A 58 4.27 -6.45 -18.37
C ALA A 58 2.88 -5.83 -18.17
N CYS A 59 2.32 -5.93 -16.94
CA CYS A 59 1.00 -5.38 -16.61
C CYS A 59 1.05 -4.34 -15.49
N HIS A 60 2.01 -4.42 -14.56
CA HIS A 60 2.13 -3.54 -13.39
C HIS A 60 3.09 -2.34 -13.61
N ASP A 61 3.21 -1.87 -14.86
CA ASP A 61 3.89 -0.63 -15.26
C ASP A 61 3.06 0.10 -16.32
N VAL A 62 1.87 0.56 -15.92
CA VAL A 62 0.87 1.10 -16.84
C VAL A 62 1.24 2.52 -17.27
N ARG A 63 1.44 2.68 -18.58
CA ARG A 63 1.80 3.95 -19.22
C ARG A 63 0.67 4.40 -20.13
N ILE A 64 0.33 5.69 -20.09
CA ILE A 64 -0.64 6.29 -21.00
C ILE A 64 0.10 7.10 -22.08
N GLY A 65 -0.02 6.64 -23.33
CA GLY A 65 0.83 7.07 -24.45
C GLY A 65 0.31 8.27 -25.27
N TYR A 66 -0.58 9.09 -24.72
CA TYR A 66 -1.17 10.19 -25.49
C TYR A 66 -0.41 11.52 -25.36
N HIS A 67 0.38 11.72 -24.31
CA HIS A 67 1.09 12.96 -24.03
C HIS A 67 2.32 12.71 -23.15
N GLU A 68 3.34 13.56 -23.30
CA GLU A 68 4.53 13.58 -22.42
C GLU A 68 4.12 13.92 -20.98
N ASP A 69 4.89 13.41 -20.02
CA ASP A 69 4.81 13.83 -18.62
C ASP A 69 5.66 15.08 -18.43
N VAL A 70 5.00 16.21 -18.16
CA VAL A 70 5.67 17.53 -18.12
C VAL A 70 6.60 17.64 -16.92
N GLY A 71 6.28 16.98 -15.80
CA GLY A 71 7.10 17.01 -14.60
C GLY A 71 8.38 16.16 -14.70
N THR A 72 8.34 15.06 -15.45
CA THR A 72 9.51 14.14 -15.60
C THR A 72 10.22 14.26 -16.94
N GLY A 73 9.60 14.86 -17.96
CA GLY A 73 10.09 14.91 -19.34
C GLY A 73 10.01 13.57 -20.08
N GLN A 74 9.32 12.58 -19.54
CA GLN A 74 9.16 11.28 -20.19
C GLN A 74 8.12 11.34 -21.32
N PRO A 75 8.27 10.55 -22.40
CA PRO A 75 7.37 10.58 -23.55
C PRO A 75 5.99 9.93 -23.28
N PHE A 76 5.72 9.57 -22.03
CA PHE A 76 4.48 8.98 -21.57
C PHE A 76 4.26 9.37 -20.11
N ARG A 77 3.01 9.34 -19.67
CA ARG A 77 2.67 9.49 -18.26
C ARG A 77 2.46 8.13 -17.62
N ARG A 78 2.83 8.01 -16.35
CA ARG A 78 2.80 6.75 -15.59
C ARG A 78 1.54 6.70 -14.75
N LEU A 79 0.56 5.92 -15.21
CA LEU A 79 -0.69 5.70 -14.50
C LEU A 79 -0.48 4.74 -13.32
N GLU A 80 0.30 3.69 -13.54
CA GLU A 80 0.80 2.80 -12.50
C GLU A 80 2.30 2.62 -12.66
N ASN A 81 3.05 2.72 -11.56
CA ASN A 81 4.51 2.75 -11.59
C ASN A 81 5.18 1.66 -10.75
N LEU A 82 4.43 0.63 -10.32
CA LEU A 82 4.89 -0.35 -9.32
C LEU A 82 6.16 -1.06 -9.77
N TYR A 83 6.21 -1.50 -11.02
CA TYR A 83 7.38 -2.22 -11.52
C TYR A 83 8.62 -1.32 -11.57
N THR A 84 8.48 -0.08 -12.03
CA THR A 84 9.61 0.86 -12.06
C THR A 84 10.08 1.20 -10.63
N GLU A 85 9.17 1.46 -9.70
CA GLU A 85 9.50 1.65 -8.28
C GLU A 85 10.24 0.44 -7.71
N PHE A 86 9.79 -0.77 -8.06
CA PHE A 86 10.41 -2.01 -7.64
C PHE A 86 11.83 -2.18 -8.20
N GLN A 87 12.05 -1.89 -9.49
CA GLN A 87 13.38 -1.94 -10.11
C GLN A 87 14.38 -0.99 -9.45
N GLU A 88 13.92 0.17 -8.97
CA GLU A 88 14.76 1.17 -8.33
C GLU A 88 15.03 0.87 -6.84
N SER A 89 14.23 -0.02 -6.25
CA SER A 89 14.27 -0.35 -4.82
C SER A 89 15.50 -1.18 -4.41
N PRO A 90 15.85 -1.21 -3.10
CA PRO A 90 16.87 -2.11 -2.56
C PRO A 90 16.55 -3.61 -2.67
N TYR A 91 15.32 -3.99 -3.04
CA TYR A 91 14.94 -5.40 -3.22
C TYR A 91 15.56 -6.01 -4.48
N VAL A 92 15.75 -5.19 -5.53
CA VAL A 92 16.32 -5.61 -6.82
C VAL A 92 17.69 -5.00 -7.05
N ASN A 93 17.87 -3.72 -6.71
CA ASN A 93 19.14 -3.04 -6.90
C ASN A 93 20.14 -3.46 -5.81
N LEU A 94 21.04 -4.39 -6.15
CA LEU A 94 22.06 -4.91 -5.24
C LEU A 94 23.11 -3.87 -4.80
N ASP A 95 23.27 -2.78 -5.58
CA ASP A 95 24.16 -1.67 -5.24
C ASP A 95 23.44 -0.58 -4.41
N HIS A 96 22.17 -0.77 -4.06
CA HIS A 96 21.41 0.21 -3.30
C HIS A 96 21.97 0.38 -1.89
N PRO A 97 22.13 1.61 -1.36
CA PRO A 97 22.72 1.85 -0.04
C PRO A 97 21.91 1.25 1.13
N LEU A 98 20.64 0.93 0.90
CA LEU A 98 19.75 0.29 1.87
C LEU A 98 19.63 -1.23 1.69
N ARG A 99 20.49 -1.84 0.86
CA ARG A 99 20.42 -3.27 0.56
C ARG A 99 20.52 -4.15 1.81
N ASP A 100 21.43 -3.83 2.72
CA ASP A 100 21.63 -4.57 3.98
C ASP A 100 20.35 -4.63 4.82
N GLN A 101 19.45 -3.64 4.70
CA GLN A 101 18.18 -3.65 5.42
C GLN A 101 17.23 -4.72 4.86
N VAL A 102 17.19 -4.91 3.54
CA VAL A 102 16.39 -5.99 2.93
C VAL A 102 16.86 -7.34 3.44
N GLU A 103 18.17 -7.55 3.54
CA GLU A 103 18.74 -8.82 4.02
C GLU A 103 18.47 -9.06 5.50
N ALA A 104 18.50 -7.99 6.31
CA ALA A 104 18.18 -8.05 7.74
C ALA A 104 16.70 -8.38 7.98
N TYR A 105 15.78 -7.79 7.22
CA TYR A 105 14.34 -8.01 7.36
C TYR A 105 13.87 -9.30 6.68
N HIS A 106 14.48 -9.69 5.56
CA HIS A 106 14.06 -10.83 4.73
C HIS A 106 15.19 -11.85 4.55
N PRO A 107 15.62 -12.53 5.62
CA PRO A 107 16.85 -13.35 5.60
C PRO A 107 16.76 -14.56 4.65
N LEU A 108 15.57 -15.09 4.37
CA LEU A 108 15.39 -16.22 3.45
C LEU A 108 15.74 -15.90 2.00
N THR A 109 15.78 -14.62 1.63
CA THR A 109 16.22 -14.17 0.31
C THR A 109 17.72 -14.42 0.09
N GLY A 110 18.48 -14.60 1.18
CA GLY A 110 19.91 -14.94 1.15
C GLY A 110 20.76 -13.91 0.41
N GLY A 111 20.39 -12.64 0.49
CA GLY A 111 21.11 -11.56 -0.16
C GLY A 111 20.93 -11.51 -1.69
N LYS A 112 19.98 -12.24 -2.25
CA LYS A 112 19.67 -12.20 -3.68
C LYS A 112 18.57 -11.18 -4.01
N VAL A 113 18.44 -10.88 -5.30
CA VAL A 113 17.29 -10.17 -5.85
C VAL A 113 16.01 -10.87 -5.40
N VAL A 114 15.11 -10.09 -4.81
CA VAL A 114 13.76 -10.54 -4.48
C VAL A 114 12.88 -10.31 -5.70
N THR A 115 11.92 -11.19 -5.95
CA THR A 115 10.97 -11.06 -7.06
C THR A 115 9.57 -10.75 -6.55
N CYS A 116 8.67 -10.28 -7.42
CA CYS A 116 7.26 -10.07 -7.05
C CYS A 116 6.62 -11.36 -6.52
N GLN A 117 7.01 -12.51 -7.09
CA GLN A 117 6.56 -13.84 -6.73
C GLN A 117 6.94 -14.23 -5.29
N ASP A 118 8.09 -13.75 -4.81
CA ASP A 118 8.58 -14.06 -3.45
C ASP A 118 7.70 -13.46 -2.35
N CYS A 119 6.89 -12.45 -2.66
CA CYS A 119 5.88 -11.90 -1.77
C CYS A 119 4.45 -12.30 -2.16
N HIS A 120 4.09 -12.23 -3.45
CA HIS A 120 2.70 -12.38 -3.89
C HIS A 120 2.29 -13.81 -4.30
N MET A 121 3.26 -14.72 -4.42
CA MET A 121 3.05 -16.12 -4.81
C MET A 121 3.68 -17.11 -3.83
N SER A 122 4.01 -16.64 -2.63
CA SER A 122 4.63 -17.39 -1.54
C SER A 122 3.65 -17.56 -0.37
N LEU A 123 4.13 -17.92 0.81
CA LEU A 123 3.37 -17.95 2.06
C LEU A 123 3.27 -16.56 2.72
N TYR A 124 3.97 -15.55 2.22
CA TYR A 124 3.82 -14.17 2.68
C TYR A 124 2.38 -13.67 2.45
N PRO A 125 1.79 -12.87 3.36
CA PRO A 125 2.33 -12.27 4.59
C PRO A 125 2.22 -13.13 5.86
N VAL A 126 1.74 -14.38 5.76
CA VAL A 126 1.65 -15.28 6.92
C VAL A 126 3.02 -15.85 7.27
N GLY A 127 3.72 -16.36 6.25
CA GLY A 127 5.13 -16.73 6.33
C GLY A 127 6.06 -15.59 5.93
N GLU A 128 7.31 -15.94 5.72
CA GLU A 128 8.37 -15.00 5.34
C GLU A 128 8.43 -14.77 3.82
N VAL A 129 9.05 -13.66 3.41
CA VAL A 129 9.35 -13.42 2.00
C VAL A 129 10.23 -14.56 1.46
N ALA A 130 9.90 -15.05 0.26
CA ALA A 130 10.49 -16.21 -0.39
C ALA A 130 10.26 -17.56 0.32
N GLU A 131 9.36 -17.64 1.30
CA GLU A 131 8.93 -18.92 1.89
C GLU A 131 7.78 -19.51 1.08
N TYR A 132 7.97 -20.68 0.45
CA TYR A 132 6.96 -21.29 -0.42
C TYR A 132 6.44 -22.62 0.13
N PRO A 133 5.17 -22.96 -0.10
CA PRO A 133 4.64 -24.27 0.25
C PRO A 133 5.31 -25.39 -0.57
N THR A 134 5.27 -26.60 0.01
CA THR A 134 5.69 -27.84 -0.67
C THR A 134 4.47 -28.72 -0.91
N ASP A 135 4.27 -29.14 -2.15
CA ASP A 135 3.08 -29.90 -2.56
C ASP A 135 3.30 -30.67 -3.88
N LEU A 136 2.34 -31.53 -4.23
CA LEU A 136 2.30 -32.17 -5.54
C LEU A 136 2.00 -31.14 -6.63
N VAL A 137 2.85 -31.07 -7.65
CA VAL A 137 2.70 -30.17 -8.81
C VAL A 137 1.61 -30.60 -9.80
N ALA A 138 0.96 -31.73 -9.58
CA ALA A 138 -0.11 -32.27 -10.41
C ALA A 138 -1.06 -33.15 -9.58
N THR A 139 -2.35 -33.19 -9.97
CA THR A 139 -3.37 -34.01 -9.29
C THR A 139 -3.39 -35.47 -9.73
N GLN A 140 -2.74 -35.80 -10.86
CA GLN A 140 -2.55 -37.17 -11.35
C GLN A 140 -1.08 -37.41 -11.70
N GLY A 141 -0.51 -38.50 -11.16
CA GLY A 141 0.83 -38.95 -11.51
C GLY A 141 0.90 -39.43 -12.95
N SER A 142 2.00 -39.11 -13.63
CA SER A 142 2.33 -39.68 -14.94
C SER A 142 2.99 -41.05 -14.76
N GLY A 143 2.20 -42.12 -14.62
CA GLY A 143 2.70 -43.50 -14.72
C GLY A 143 2.93 -44.27 -13.42
N ASP A 144 3.97 -45.12 -13.43
CA ASP A 144 4.27 -46.16 -12.42
C ASP A 144 4.99 -45.63 -11.15
N GLU A 145 5.42 -44.37 -11.14
CA GLU A 145 6.15 -43.75 -10.02
C GLU A 145 5.27 -42.71 -9.29
N PRO A 146 5.36 -42.62 -7.94
CA PRO A 146 4.61 -41.63 -7.18
C PRO A 146 5.07 -40.21 -7.51
N LEU A 147 4.12 -39.26 -7.56
CA LEU A 147 4.47 -37.85 -7.62
C LEU A 147 5.25 -37.47 -6.35
N VAL A 148 6.31 -36.68 -6.53
CA VAL A 148 7.06 -36.11 -5.42
C VAL A 148 6.56 -34.70 -5.13
N GLU A 149 6.49 -34.36 -3.84
CA GLU A 149 6.21 -32.99 -3.43
C GLU A 149 7.40 -32.09 -3.76
N ARG A 150 7.10 -30.87 -4.16
CA ARG A 150 8.06 -29.83 -4.54
C ARG A 150 7.58 -28.47 -4.09
N ARG A 151 8.46 -27.48 -4.10
CA ARG A 151 8.07 -26.07 -4.02
C ARG A 151 6.98 -25.77 -5.05
N VAL A 152 5.86 -25.21 -4.59
CA VAL A 152 4.78 -24.69 -5.45
C VAL A 152 4.52 -23.23 -5.11
N SER A 153 3.97 -22.51 -6.08
CA SER A 153 3.55 -21.12 -5.89
C SER A 153 2.08 -21.05 -5.52
N THR A 154 1.77 -20.18 -4.56
CA THR A 154 0.39 -19.78 -4.31
C THR A 154 -0.06 -18.89 -5.47
N HIS A 155 -1.33 -19.01 -5.87
CA HIS A 155 -1.92 -18.22 -6.95
C HIS A 155 -3.02 -17.31 -6.40
N TYR A 156 -2.86 -16.93 -5.14
CA TYR A 156 -3.76 -16.02 -4.46
C TYR A 156 -3.60 -14.57 -4.94
N PHE A 157 -2.39 -14.21 -5.39
CA PHE A 157 -2.02 -12.88 -5.90
C PHE A 157 -2.60 -11.75 -5.02
N THR A 158 -2.48 -11.93 -3.71
CA THR A 158 -3.09 -11.01 -2.76
C THR A 158 -2.48 -9.63 -2.97
N GLY A 159 -3.33 -8.66 -3.30
CA GLY A 159 -3.03 -7.24 -3.31
C GLY A 159 -3.88 -6.51 -2.27
N VAL A 160 -4.01 -5.20 -2.45
CA VAL A 160 -4.89 -4.38 -1.62
C VAL A 160 -6.32 -4.31 -2.16
N ASP A 161 -6.61 -4.97 -3.27
CA ASP A 161 -7.88 -4.83 -3.99
C ASP A 161 -9.09 -5.37 -3.22
N MET A 162 -10.23 -4.71 -3.42
CA MET A 162 -11.53 -5.11 -2.92
C MET A 162 -12.46 -5.43 -4.08
N ALA A 163 -13.07 -6.62 -4.04
CA ALA A 163 -14.10 -6.96 -5.01
C ALA A 163 -15.38 -6.15 -4.73
N LEU A 164 -15.79 -5.33 -5.70
CA LEU A 164 -17.04 -4.58 -5.68
C LEU A 164 -18.24 -5.41 -6.19
N ILE A 165 -18.07 -6.72 -6.34
CA ILE A 165 -19.11 -7.68 -6.73
C ILE A 165 -19.16 -8.81 -5.70
N ASP A 166 -20.21 -9.64 -5.76
CA ASP A 166 -20.20 -10.92 -5.04
C ASP A 166 -19.05 -11.78 -5.58
N PHE A 167 -18.05 -12.03 -4.73
CA PHE A 167 -16.82 -12.71 -5.10
C PHE A 167 -16.64 -13.96 -4.24
N PRO A 168 -16.39 -15.14 -4.84
CA PRO A 168 -16.27 -16.38 -4.09
C PRO A 168 -15.21 -16.31 -2.98
N ASN A 169 -15.61 -16.75 -1.78
CA ASN A 169 -14.74 -16.84 -0.61
C ASN A 169 -14.11 -15.48 -0.21
N GLN A 170 -14.78 -14.35 -0.44
CA GLN A 170 -14.24 -13.05 -0.08
C GLN A 170 -13.98 -12.92 1.44
N ASP A 171 -14.92 -13.38 2.26
CA ASP A 171 -14.94 -13.31 3.72
C ASP A 171 -14.75 -14.69 4.39
N ASP A 172 -14.30 -15.72 3.64
CA ASP A 172 -14.07 -17.06 4.17
C ASP A 172 -13.03 -17.02 5.31
N PRO A 173 -13.42 -17.32 6.57
CA PRO A 173 -12.54 -17.23 7.72
C PRO A 173 -11.61 -18.44 7.85
N THR A 174 -11.73 -19.43 6.96
CA THR A 174 -10.94 -20.67 7.03
C THR A 174 -9.57 -20.51 6.39
N LEU A 175 -8.65 -21.35 6.84
CA LEU A 175 -7.32 -21.47 6.27
C LEU A 175 -7.31 -22.59 5.22
N ASP A 176 -6.40 -22.48 4.25
CA ASP A 176 -6.01 -23.61 3.42
C ASP A 176 -5.03 -24.54 4.17
N LYS A 177 -4.59 -25.60 3.48
CA LYS A 177 -3.72 -26.61 4.09
C LYS A 177 -2.31 -26.09 4.45
N ASN A 178 -1.91 -24.95 3.88
CA ASN A 178 -0.62 -24.31 4.14
C ASN A 178 -0.74 -23.21 5.20
N GLY A 179 -1.93 -23.03 5.80
CA GLY A 179 -2.18 -22.02 6.83
C GLY A 179 -2.49 -20.62 6.29
N LEU A 180 -2.65 -20.45 4.98
CA LEU A 180 -3.04 -19.18 4.39
C LEU A 180 -4.56 -18.98 4.48
N PRO A 181 -5.05 -17.78 4.84
CA PRO A 181 -6.48 -17.50 4.78
C PRO A 181 -7.02 -17.65 3.37
N LYS A 182 -8.16 -18.31 3.21
CA LYS A 182 -8.84 -18.37 1.90
C LYS A 182 -9.50 -17.04 1.56
N GLY A 183 -10.09 -16.40 2.58
CA GLY A 183 -10.68 -15.05 2.54
C GLY A 183 -9.77 -14.02 1.90
N LEU A 184 -10.24 -13.33 0.86
CA LEU A 184 -9.55 -12.17 0.29
C LEU A 184 -9.37 -11.07 1.34
N ASP A 185 -10.40 -10.81 2.15
CA ASP A 185 -10.40 -9.72 3.13
C ASP A 185 -9.34 -9.94 4.22
N GLN A 186 -9.21 -11.17 4.71
CA GLN A 186 -8.19 -11.52 5.70
C GLN A 186 -6.78 -11.46 5.11
N ARG A 187 -6.57 -11.99 3.90
CA ARG A 187 -5.25 -11.91 3.23
C ARG A 187 -4.83 -10.47 2.97
N ARG A 188 -5.76 -9.63 2.49
CA ARG A 188 -5.54 -8.19 2.28
C ARG A 188 -5.13 -7.49 3.58
N LYS A 189 -5.88 -7.74 4.67
CA LYS A 189 -5.59 -7.14 5.98
C LYS A 189 -4.17 -7.50 6.44
N LEU A 190 -3.81 -8.78 6.41
CA LEU A 190 -2.47 -9.22 6.80
C LEU A 190 -1.36 -8.59 5.94
N LEU A 191 -1.61 -8.41 4.64
CA LEU A 191 -0.64 -7.81 3.72
C LEU A 191 -0.40 -6.34 4.06
N ILE A 192 -1.47 -5.61 4.32
CA ILE A 192 -1.43 -4.18 4.69
C ILE A 192 -0.75 -3.99 6.04
N GLU A 193 -1.02 -4.87 7.01
CA GLU A 193 -0.40 -4.84 8.35
C GLU A 193 1.11 -5.16 8.34
N ARG A 194 1.61 -5.82 7.30
CA ARG A 194 3.05 -6.10 7.13
C ARG A 194 3.79 -5.04 6.31
N ALA A 195 3.09 -4.07 5.71
CA ALA A 195 3.70 -3.17 4.75
C ALA A 195 4.61 -2.11 5.39
N VAL A 196 4.17 -1.50 6.50
CA VAL A 196 4.80 -0.31 7.09
C VAL A 196 4.98 -0.49 8.58
N GLU A 197 6.18 -0.15 9.08
CA GLU A 197 6.45 -0.04 10.51
C GLU A 197 6.45 1.43 10.96
N MET A 198 6.05 1.64 12.21
CA MET A 198 6.01 2.95 12.86
C MET A 198 6.91 2.97 14.09
N SER A 199 7.69 4.05 14.23
CA SER A 199 8.47 4.38 15.42
C SER A 199 8.09 5.76 15.94
N LEU A 200 8.03 5.90 17.26
CA LEU A 200 7.88 7.18 17.96
C LEU A 200 9.22 7.73 18.49
N GLU A 201 10.34 7.18 18.03
CA GLU A 201 11.68 7.65 18.38
C GLU A 201 11.85 9.14 18.03
N GLY A 202 12.53 9.87 18.92
CA GLY A 202 12.63 11.33 18.86
C GLY A 202 11.50 12.07 19.57
N THR A 203 10.41 11.39 19.96
CA THR A 203 9.42 11.95 20.89
C THR A 203 10.01 11.98 22.30
N PRO A 204 9.94 13.09 23.05
CA PRO A 204 10.45 13.17 24.43
C PRO A 204 9.76 12.16 25.36
N ASP A 205 10.47 11.74 26.40
CA ASP A 205 9.91 10.90 27.48
C ASP A 205 9.28 11.73 28.61
N GLU A 206 9.64 13.02 28.70
CA GLU A 206 9.19 13.95 29.73
C GLU A 206 8.90 15.32 29.10
N ILE A 207 7.91 16.06 29.64
CA ILE A 207 7.63 17.44 29.24
C ILE A 207 6.96 18.27 30.35
N ASN A 208 7.14 19.59 30.37
CA ASN A 208 6.45 20.45 31.33
C ASN A 208 5.08 20.92 30.80
N PRO A 209 4.07 21.13 31.67
CA PRO A 209 2.85 21.83 31.29
C PRO A 209 3.15 23.21 30.69
N GLY A 210 2.46 23.58 29.61
CA GLY A 210 2.65 24.87 28.95
C GLY A 210 3.70 24.88 27.82
N GLU A 211 4.47 23.80 27.66
CA GLU A 211 5.46 23.67 26.59
C GLU A 211 4.84 23.12 25.29
N ASN A 212 5.58 23.27 24.18
CA ASN A 212 5.25 22.59 22.94
C ASN A 212 5.83 21.17 22.96
N PHE A 213 4.97 20.17 22.87
CA PHE A 213 5.31 18.75 22.79
C PHE A 213 5.61 18.33 21.33
N PRO A 214 6.85 17.97 20.97
CA PRO A 214 7.19 17.46 19.65
C PRO A 214 6.92 15.95 19.58
N LEU A 215 5.77 15.55 19.05
CA LEU A 215 5.48 14.15 18.74
C LEU A 215 6.11 13.79 17.39
N SER A 216 7.18 13.01 17.43
CA SER A 216 7.90 12.49 16.25
C SER A 216 7.30 11.15 15.83
N VAL A 217 6.75 11.07 14.62
CA VAL A 217 6.20 9.86 14.02
C VAL A 217 7.03 9.51 12.79
N THR A 218 7.76 8.40 12.86
CA THR A 218 8.55 7.87 11.74
C THR A 218 7.88 6.65 11.16
N LEU A 219 7.69 6.64 9.85
CA LEU A 219 7.13 5.53 9.09
C LEU A 219 8.16 4.98 8.12
N THR A 220 8.31 3.66 8.06
CA THR A 220 9.22 2.98 7.14
C THR A 220 8.48 1.87 6.40
N ASN A 221 8.49 1.91 5.08
CA ASN A 221 8.00 0.80 4.25
C ASN A 221 9.02 -0.35 4.29
N VAL A 222 8.72 -1.40 5.05
CA VAL A 222 9.60 -2.56 5.25
C VAL A 222 9.10 -3.81 4.54
N GLY A 223 7.82 -3.84 4.15
CA GLY A 223 7.16 -5.04 3.61
C GLY A 223 6.76 -4.97 2.14
N ALA A 224 6.83 -3.80 1.50
CA ALA A 224 6.58 -3.66 0.06
C ALA A 224 7.88 -3.33 -0.69
N GLY A 225 8.14 -4.07 -1.77
CA GLY A 225 9.28 -3.83 -2.65
C GLY A 225 9.13 -2.61 -3.57
N HIS A 226 7.92 -2.08 -3.68
CA HIS A 226 7.59 -0.83 -4.38
C HIS A 226 7.10 0.20 -3.35
N ASN A 227 6.70 1.40 -3.79
CA ASN A 227 6.28 2.43 -2.86
C ASN A 227 4.92 2.13 -2.21
N VAL A 228 4.62 2.74 -1.06
CA VAL A 228 3.33 2.66 -0.37
C VAL A 228 2.75 4.07 -0.18
N VAL A 229 1.62 4.45 -0.78
CA VAL A 229 0.74 3.66 -1.64
C VAL A 229 1.30 3.54 -3.06
N ALA A 230 1.09 2.39 -3.69
CA ALA A 230 1.47 2.14 -5.09
C ALA A 230 0.25 2.15 -6.03
N GLY A 231 0.52 2.25 -7.32
CA GLY A 231 -0.47 2.08 -8.40
C GLY A 231 -1.43 3.25 -8.54
N PHE A 232 -2.67 2.94 -8.92
CA PHE A 232 -3.79 3.89 -9.02
C PHE A 232 -4.29 4.28 -7.62
N SER A 233 -3.40 4.86 -6.80
CA SER A 233 -3.63 5.07 -5.37
C SER A 233 -4.54 6.24 -5.05
N GLN A 234 -4.99 7.02 -6.03
CA GLN A 234 -5.88 8.18 -5.84
C GLN A 234 -7.23 7.79 -5.22
N GLU A 235 -7.67 6.55 -5.44
CA GLU A 235 -8.89 6.02 -4.83
C GLU A 235 -8.71 5.59 -3.37
N ARG A 236 -7.45 5.41 -2.96
CA ARG A 236 -7.03 4.88 -1.66
C ARG A 236 -6.63 6.02 -0.73
N GLN A 237 -6.82 5.81 0.56
CA GLN A 237 -6.41 6.74 1.58
C GLN A 237 -5.47 6.06 2.56
N ILE A 238 -4.27 6.61 2.72
CA ILE A 238 -3.41 6.33 3.87
C ILE A 238 -3.22 7.63 4.63
N TRP A 239 -3.44 7.60 5.95
CA TRP A 239 -3.26 8.77 6.81
C TRP A 239 -2.80 8.41 8.21
N ILE A 240 -2.19 9.39 8.89
CA ILE A 240 -1.87 9.28 10.31
C ILE A 240 -3.07 9.78 11.12
N GLU A 241 -3.53 8.93 12.03
CA GLU A 241 -4.39 9.33 13.14
C GLU A 241 -3.53 9.41 14.40
N ALA A 242 -3.62 10.52 15.14
CA ALA A 242 -2.91 10.68 16.40
C ALA A 242 -3.79 11.36 17.45
N THR A 243 -3.66 10.93 18.70
CA THR A 243 -4.35 11.48 19.86
C THR A 243 -3.37 11.60 21.03
N VAL A 244 -3.40 12.73 21.72
CA VAL A 244 -2.70 12.95 22.99
C VAL A 244 -3.73 13.36 24.04
N THR A 245 -3.74 12.63 25.15
CA THR A 245 -4.59 12.91 26.32
C THR A 245 -3.72 13.22 27.53
N ASP A 246 -4.19 14.08 28.42
CA ASP A 246 -3.53 14.34 29.70
C ASP A 246 -3.89 13.26 30.75
N GLY A 247 -3.27 13.35 31.93
CA GLY A 247 -3.46 12.41 33.04
C GLY A 247 -4.87 12.41 33.65
N SER A 248 -5.71 13.39 33.30
CA SER A 248 -7.14 13.39 33.65
C SER A 248 -8.01 12.65 32.61
N GLY A 249 -7.41 12.23 31.49
CA GLY A 249 -8.07 11.65 30.34
C GLY A 249 -8.63 12.69 29.36
N LYS A 250 -8.27 13.97 29.52
CA LYS A 250 -8.72 15.04 28.62
C LYS A 250 -7.84 15.07 27.37
N GLU A 251 -8.47 15.05 26.20
CA GLU A 251 -7.77 15.26 24.92
C GLU A 251 -7.17 16.66 24.85
N VAL A 252 -5.85 16.72 24.62
CA VAL A 252 -5.10 17.96 24.42
C VAL A 252 -4.68 18.14 22.96
N PHE A 253 -4.68 17.06 22.18
CA PHE A 253 -4.47 17.07 20.74
C PHE A 253 -5.11 15.86 20.08
N ALA A 254 -5.67 16.07 18.89
CA ALA A 254 -6.01 14.98 18.01
C ALA A 254 -5.99 15.44 16.54
N THR A 255 -5.67 14.51 15.62
CA THR A 255 -5.68 14.70 14.17
C THR A 255 -6.06 13.39 13.46
N GLY A 256 -6.65 13.48 12.27
CA GLY A 256 -6.97 12.32 11.44
C GLY A 256 -8.09 11.43 12.01
N TYR A 257 -8.87 12.00 12.93
CA TYR A 257 -9.90 11.28 13.65
C TYR A 257 -11.26 11.38 12.96
N LEU A 258 -12.03 10.32 13.06
CA LEU A 258 -13.31 10.16 12.40
C LEU A 258 -14.48 10.52 13.35
N ARG A 259 -14.42 11.69 13.99
CA ARG A 259 -15.43 12.10 14.97
C ARG A 259 -16.72 12.48 14.24
N ARG A 260 -17.86 11.87 14.65
CA ARG A 260 -19.16 11.85 13.94
C ARG A 260 -19.24 10.83 12.80
N PHE A 261 -18.21 10.02 12.62
CA PHE A 261 -18.21 8.93 11.67
C PHE A 261 -18.03 7.60 12.40
N ASP A 262 -18.50 6.52 11.78
CA ASP A 262 -18.23 5.16 12.24
C ASP A 262 -16.71 4.92 12.16
N PRO A 263 -16.03 4.58 13.28
CA PRO A 263 -14.58 4.42 13.29
C PRO A 263 -14.06 3.25 12.43
N ALA A 264 -14.92 2.31 12.06
CA ALA A 264 -14.57 1.16 11.23
C ALA A 264 -14.70 1.46 9.74
N THR A 265 -15.66 2.30 9.31
CA THR A 265 -15.92 2.58 7.88
C THR A 265 -15.57 4.02 7.47
N GLY A 266 -15.59 4.95 8.42
CA GLY A 266 -15.51 6.39 8.18
C GLY A 266 -16.77 6.95 7.50
N GLU A 267 -17.91 6.29 7.69
CA GLU A 267 -19.27 6.72 7.27
C GLU A 267 -19.88 7.66 8.31
N PHE A 268 -20.71 8.63 7.91
CA PHE A 268 -21.40 9.49 8.88
C PHE A 268 -22.33 8.66 9.80
N LEU A 269 -22.24 8.88 11.10
CA LEU A 269 -23.23 8.38 12.05
C LEU A 269 -24.46 9.29 11.92
N VAL A 270 -25.59 8.72 11.48
CA VAL A 270 -26.89 9.38 11.19
C VAL A 270 -27.12 10.69 11.96
N ASP A 271 -27.44 11.77 11.23
CA ASP A 271 -27.84 13.05 11.83
C ASP A 271 -29.14 12.88 12.65
N PRO A 272 -29.18 13.24 13.95
CA PRO A 272 -30.38 13.11 14.78
C PRO A 272 -31.60 13.90 14.27
N ASP A 273 -31.43 14.86 13.36
CA ASP A 273 -32.52 15.72 12.89
C ASP A 273 -33.23 15.18 11.63
N GLY A 274 -32.71 14.12 11.01
CA GLY A 274 -33.39 13.39 9.93
C GLY A 274 -33.68 14.22 8.68
N ASP A 275 -33.05 15.39 8.52
CA ASP A 275 -32.95 16.00 7.22
C ASP A 275 -31.92 15.19 6.41
N GLY A 276 -32.39 14.64 5.29
CA GLY A 276 -31.53 13.92 4.36
C GLY A 276 -30.60 14.86 3.58
N ASP A 277 -30.09 15.91 4.21
CA ASP A 277 -28.93 16.63 3.70
C ASP A 277 -27.71 15.80 4.07
N HIS A 278 -27.38 14.87 3.16
CA HIS A 278 -26.02 14.40 2.99
C HIS A 278 -25.20 15.60 2.50
N ASP A 279 -24.97 16.58 3.36
CA ASP A 279 -23.97 17.64 3.12
C ASP A 279 -22.61 16.94 3.17
N GLU A 280 -22.27 16.39 2.00
CA GLU A 280 -21.11 15.57 1.62
C GLU A 280 -19.78 16.36 1.67
N GLU A 281 -19.64 17.32 2.58
CA GLU A 281 -18.49 18.22 2.62
C GLU A 281 -17.52 17.86 3.77
N TRP A 282 -16.65 16.92 3.42
CA TRP A 282 -15.22 16.82 3.80
C TRP A 282 -14.76 16.64 5.26
N ALA A 283 -13.97 15.60 5.47
CA ALA A 283 -12.69 15.65 6.22
C ALA A 283 -11.90 14.34 5.98
N ASN A 284 -11.14 14.32 4.88
CA ASN A 284 -9.99 13.46 4.57
C ASN A 284 -9.83 13.50 3.05
N VAL A 285 -8.94 14.37 2.54
CA VAL A 285 -8.53 14.55 1.12
C VAL A 285 -9.34 13.66 0.16
N GLY A 286 -10.52 14.15 -0.22
CA GLY A 286 -11.54 13.36 -0.91
C GLY A 286 -11.94 14.03 -2.19
N PHE A 287 -11.91 13.25 -3.27
CA PHE A 287 -12.34 13.58 -4.63
C PHE A 287 -13.29 14.77 -4.68
N ALA A 288 -12.80 15.94 -5.10
CA ALA A 288 -13.70 16.91 -5.68
C ALA A 288 -13.54 16.92 -7.18
N PHE A 289 -14.63 16.61 -7.85
CA PHE A 289 -14.72 16.69 -9.29
C PHE A 289 -14.47 18.14 -9.69
N ALA A 290 -13.35 18.39 -10.37
CA ALA A 290 -13.02 19.74 -10.81
C ALA A 290 -14.18 20.29 -11.66
N SER A 291 -14.87 21.32 -11.17
CA SER A 291 -15.68 22.18 -12.01
C SER A 291 -14.73 23.05 -12.84
N ASP A 292 -14.99 23.17 -14.13
CA ASP A 292 -14.25 24.10 -14.99
C ASP A 292 -14.56 25.55 -14.59
N ASP A 293 -13.52 26.38 -14.42
CA ASP A 293 -13.73 27.82 -14.52
C ASP A 293 -14.09 28.20 -15.97
N SER A 294 -14.48 29.45 -16.21
CA SER A 294 -14.87 29.92 -17.56
C SER A 294 -13.77 29.78 -18.62
N ASN A 295 -12.54 29.43 -18.23
CA ASN A 295 -11.36 29.31 -19.08
C ASN A 295 -10.89 27.85 -19.23
N GLY A 296 -11.55 26.87 -18.60
CA GLY A 296 -11.19 25.45 -18.69
C GLY A 296 -10.03 25.03 -17.78
N THR A 297 -9.67 25.84 -16.78
CA THR A 297 -8.70 25.47 -15.74
C THR A 297 -9.41 24.64 -14.68
N PRO A 298 -8.86 23.48 -14.26
CA PRO A 298 -9.39 22.73 -13.12
C PRO A 298 -9.33 23.61 -11.87
N VAL A 299 -10.48 23.90 -11.25
CA VAL A 299 -10.50 24.60 -9.96
C VAL A 299 -10.09 23.61 -8.88
N ASN A 300 -9.02 23.94 -8.17
CA ASN A 300 -8.48 23.12 -7.08
C ASN A 300 -9.44 23.19 -5.87
N PRO A 301 -10.07 22.09 -5.47
CA PRO A 301 -10.99 22.06 -4.34
C PRO A 301 -10.25 21.82 -3.02
N TYR A 302 -9.08 22.44 -2.83
CA TYR A 302 -8.46 22.51 -1.52
C TYR A 302 -9.33 23.39 -0.63
N ILE A 303 -10.17 22.75 0.17
CA ILE A 303 -10.74 23.37 1.35
C ILE A 303 -9.64 23.41 2.40
N GLU A 304 -9.31 24.61 2.87
CA GLU A 304 -8.59 24.76 4.13
C GLU A 304 -9.44 24.09 5.22
N VAL A 305 -8.97 22.95 5.73
CA VAL A 305 -9.66 22.26 6.82
C VAL A 305 -9.36 23.04 8.10
N GLU A 306 -10.28 23.94 8.49
CA GLU A 306 -10.27 24.50 9.83
C GLU A 306 -10.70 23.44 10.84
N GLY A 307 -10.02 23.41 11.99
CA GLY A 307 -10.32 22.47 13.07
C GLY A 307 -9.27 21.36 13.21
N PRO A 308 -9.65 20.16 13.64
CA PRO A 308 -8.70 19.16 14.15
C PRO A 308 -7.84 18.50 13.09
N ASP A 309 -8.35 18.43 11.86
CA ASP A 309 -7.65 17.84 10.72
C ASP A 309 -6.72 18.84 10.02
N LYS A 310 -6.52 20.03 10.60
CA LYS A 310 -5.49 20.99 10.17
C LYS A 310 -4.09 20.37 10.12
N HIS A 311 -3.86 19.34 10.93
CA HIS A 311 -2.60 18.61 11.01
C HIS A 311 -2.66 17.24 10.31
N LEU A 312 -3.62 17.00 9.43
CA LEU A 312 -3.74 15.72 8.76
C LEU A 312 -2.53 15.45 7.86
N VAL A 313 -1.90 14.29 8.04
CA VAL A 313 -0.84 13.80 7.16
C VAL A 313 -1.38 12.63 6.35
N THR A 314 -1.31 12.76 5.02
CA THR A 314 -1.77 11.73 4.07
C THR A 314 -0.65 11.27 3.14
N PHE A 315 -0.71 10.01 2.71
CA PHE A 315 0.20 9.42 1.73
C PHE A 315 -0.63 8.97 0.53
N THR A 316 -0.43 9.64 -0.62
CA THR A 316 -1.18 9.39 -1.84
C THR A 316 -0.36 9.81 -3.06
N ASN A 317 -0.77 9.34 -4.25
CA ASN A 317 -0.22 9.81 -5.51
C ASN A 317 -1.17 10.85 -6.07
N HIS A 318 -0.65 11.98 -6.53
CA HIS A 318 -1.47 13.05 -7.06
C HIS A 318 -1.43 13.04 -8.59
N PHE A 319 -2.59 13.20 -9.21
CA PHE A 319 -2.59 13.67 -10.58
C PHE A 319 -2.50 15.18 -10.57
N GLU A 320 -1.65 15.72 -11.44
CA GLU A 320 -1.38 17.13 -11.48
C GLU A 320 -1.50 17.65 -12.91
N TYR A 321 -1.92 18.91 -12.99
CA TYR A 321 -1.76 19.75 -14.15
C TYR A 321 -0.70 20.79 -13.83
N VAL A 322 0.42 20.71 -14.54
CA VAL A 322 1.50 21.70 -14.52
C VAL A 322 1.21 22.73 -15.60
N ASP A 323 0.99 23.98 -15.20
CA ASP A 323 0.70 25.07 -16.13
C ASP A 323 1.96 25.58 -16.86
N GLU A 324 1.80 26.51 -17.81
CA GLU A 324 2.91 27.07 -18.60
C GLU A 324 3.92 27.86 -17.74
N GLN A 325 3.52 28.28 -16.53
CA GLN A 325 4.38 28.95 -15.57
C GLN A 325 5.09 27.96 -14.63
N GLY A 326 4.79 26.67 -14.75
CA GLY A 326 5.35 25.60 -13.91
C GLY A 326 4.64 25.44 -12.57
N ASN A 327 3.46 26.04 -12.36
CA ASN A 327 2.70 25.80 -11.13
C ASN A 327 1.96 24.48 -11.23
N HIS A 328 1.94 23.74 -10.11
CA HIS A 328 1.30 22.45 -10.00
C HIS A 328 -0.11 22.61 -9.43
N HIS A 329 -1.10 22.11 -10.16
CA HIS A 329 -2.50 22.11 -9.77
C HIS A 329 -2.95 20.67 -9.59
N GLU A 330 -3.34 20.29 -8.37
CA GLU A 330 -3.88 18.95 -8.12
C GLU A 330 -5.23 18.78 -8.82
N THR A 331 -5.43 17.62 -9.43
CA THR A 331 -6.64 17.29 -10.19
C THR A 331 -7.16 15.92 -9.78
N HIS A 332 -8.45 15.85 -9.49
CA HIS A 332 -9.15 14.63 -9.09
C HIS A 332 -10.12 14.20 -10.19
N LEU A 333 -9.60 13.49 -11.19
CA LEU A 333 -10.34 13.00 -12.36
C LEU A 333 -11.04 14.10 -13.20
N PRO A 334 -11.14 13.93 -14.54
CA PRO A 334 -10.66 12.81 -15.33
C PRO A 334 -9.17 12.94 -15.70
N ILE A 335 -8.50 11.79 -15.79
CA ILE A 335 -7.08 11.60 -16.19
C ILE A 335 -6.73 12.39 -17.46
N GLY A 336 -7.69 12.63 -18.35
CA GLY A 336 -7.50 13.42 -19.58
C GLY A 336 -7.04 14.87 -19.36
N LYS A 337 -7.29 15.46 -18.19
CA LYS A 337 -6.87 16.84 -17.85
C LYS A 337 -5.53 16.92 -17.11
N THR A 338 -4.94 15.77 -16.79
CA THR A 338 -3.68 15.65 -16.04
C THR A 338 -2.52 15.67 -17.03
N ASN A 339 -1.39 16.27 -16.68
CA ASN A 339 -0.16 16.23 -17.48
C ASN A 339 1.09 15.81 -16.68
N HIS A 340 0.93 15.50 -15.40
CA HIS A 340 1.95 14.96 -14.53
C HIS A 340 1.34 14.04 -13.46
N PHE A 341 2.09 13.01 -13.07
CA PHE A 341 1.72 12.06 -12.02
C PHE A 341 2.76 12.15 -10.90
N ASN A 342 2.38 12.72 -9.76
CA ASN A 342 3.27 12.96 -8.64
C ASN A 342 3.16 11.84 -7.60
N ASN A 343 4.26 11.13 -7.40
CA ASN A 343 4.39 10.03 -6.44
C ASN A 343 5.23 10.41 -5.20
N GLY A 344 5.54 11.69 -5.03
CA GLY A 344 6.49 12.18 -4.02
C GLY A 344 6.05 12.03 -2.57
N ARG A 345 4.77 11.76 -2.32
CA ARG A 345 4.21 11.53 -0.97
C ARG A 345 4.04 10.05 -0.64
N SER A 346 4.55 9.14 -1.47
CA SER A 346 4.57 7.72 -1.17
C SER A 346 5.79 7.33 -0.31
N LEU A 347 5.65 6.28 0.48
CA LEU A 347 6.69 5.69 1.32
C LEU A 347 7.53 4.73 0.48
N LYS A 348 8.74 5.15 0.15
CA LYS A 348 9.69 4.31 -0.58
C LYS A 348 10.24 3.19 0.30
N PRO A 349 10.63 2.03 -0.29
CA PRO A 349 11.16 0.92 0.48
C PRO A 349 12.39 1.32 1.32
N PHE A 350 12.32 1.05 2.62
CA PHE A 350 13.36 1.31 3.62
C PHE A 350 13.82 2.76 3.80
N GLU A 351 13.21 3.74 3.12
CA GLU A 351 13.46 5.16 3.36
C GLU A 351 12.50 5.67 4.44
N PRO A 352 12.96 5.96 5.67
CA PRO A 352 12.10 6.44 6.73
C PRO A 352 11.59 7.85 6.43
N VAL A 353 10.30 8.08 6.64
CA VAL A 353 9.68 9.41 6.57
C VAL A 353 9.22 9.81 7.97
N THR A 354 9.78 10.91 8.49
CA THR A 354 9.43 11.44 9.81
C THR A 354 8.56 12.68 9.68
N HIS A 355 7.43 12.68 10.38
CA HIS A 355 6.59 13.85 10.60
C HIS A 355 6.61 14.23 12.09
N VAL A 356 6.75 15.52 12.38
CA VAL A 356 6.77 16.02 13.77
C VAL A 356 5.58 16.94 14.00
N TYR A 357 4.68 16.52 14.89
CA TYR A 357 3.60 17.37 15.38
C TYR A 357 4.13 18.21 16.55
N ASN A 358 4.09 19.53 16.41
CA ASN A 358 4.42 20.45 17.51
C ASN A 358 3.13 20.83 18.23
N ILE A 359 2.85 20.15 19.34
CA ILE A 359 1.57 20.19 20.04
C ILE A 359 1.66 21.15 21.24
N PRO A 360 0.93 22.26 21.27
CA PRO A 360 0.93 23.15 22.43
C PRO A 360 0.19 22.49 23.60
N ILE A 361 0.92 22.11 24.65
CA ILE A 361 0.33 21.49 25.85
C ILE A 361 -0.19 22.60 26.77
N PRO A 362 -1.46 22.55 27.21
CA PRO A 362 -1.99 23.53 28.15
C PRO A 362 -1.19 23.54 29.47
N ALA A 363 -0.94 24.72 30.04
CA ALA A 363 -0.33 24.84 31.38
C ALA A 363 -1.18 24.21 32.50
N THR A 364 -2.47 23.94 32.23
CA THR A 364 -3.40 23.26 33.14
C THR A 364 -3.47 21.75 32.92
N ALA A 365 -2.74 21.20 31.94
CA ALA A 365 -2.69 19.76 31.71
C ALA A 365 -1.99 19.06 32.88
N THR A 366 -2.47 17.88 33.22
CA THR A 366 -1.89 17.03 34.28
C THR A 366 -1.12 15.88 33.66
N GLY A 367 -0.02 15.43 34.28
CA GLY A 367 0.71 14.25 33.83
C GLY A 367 0.12 12.91 34.32
N PRO A 368 0.54 11.79 33.71
CA PRO A 368 1.33 11.70 32.48
C PRO A 368 0.46 11.97 31.22
N LEU A 369 1.08 12.35 30.10
CA LEU A 369 0.40 12.37 28.81
C LEU A 369 0.37 10.95 28.21
N SER A 370 -0.79 10.55 27.69
CA SER A 370 -0.96 9.32 26.91
C SER A 370 -1.06 9.64 25.42
N VAL A 371 -0.09 9.13 24.65
CA VAL A 371 -0.01 9.26 23.19
C VAL A 371 -0.46 7.97 22.52
N SER A 372 -1.33 8.08 21.51
CA SER A 372 -1.75 6.98 20.63
C SER A 372 -1.64 7.43 19.18
N VAL A 373 -0.95 6.66 18.34
CA VAL A 373 -0.76 6.95 16.92
C VAL A 373 -1.06 5.70 16.09
N ARG A 374 -1.78 5.87 14.98
CA ARG A 374 -2.14 4.81 14.03
C ARG A 374 -1.89 5.27 12.61
N LEU A 375 -1.36 4.39 11.77
CA LEU A 375 -1.36 4.55 10.33
C LEU A 375 -2.57 3.79 9.78
N ARG A 376 -3.46 4.51 9.12
CA ARG A 376 -4.78 4.01 8.71
C ARG A 376 -4.80 3.85 7.19
N PHE A 377 -5.43 2.79 6.70
CA PHE A 377 -5.66 2.53 5.28
C PHE A 377 -7.16 2.38 4.99
N ARG A 378 -7.65 3.01 3.92
CA ARG A 378 -8.98 2.77 3.36
C ARG A 378 -8.87 2.61 1.85
N HIS A 379 -9.51 1.57 1.29
CA HIS A 379 -9.37 1.26 -0.12
C HIS A 379 -10.13 2.23 -1.02
N PHE A 380 -11.41 2.49 -0.72
CA PHE A 380 -12.25 3.44 -1.45
C PHE A 380 -12.84 4.47 -0.49
N LEU A 381 -13.02 5.71 -0.95
CA LEU A 381 -13.89 6.63 -0.24
C LEU A 381 -15.35 6.20 -0.41
N PRO A 382 -16.16 6.19 0.67
CA PRO A 382 -17.58 5.91 0.53
C PRO A 382 -18.32 6.85 -0.43
N SER A 383 -17.98 8.14 -0.44
CA SER A 383 -18.54 9.12 -1.40
C SER A 383 -18.22 8.78 -2.85
N PHE A 384 -17.02 8.28 -3.13
CA PHE A 384 -16.64 7.82 -4.46
C PHE A 384 -17.50 6.62 -4.91
N LEU A 385 -17.74 5.67 -4.01
CA LEU A 385 -18.60 4.52 -4.31
C LEU A 385 -20.08 4.91 -4.48
N ARG A 386 -20.60 5.86 -3.69
CA ARG A 386 -21.94 6.42 -3.86
C ARG A 386 -22.11 7.13 -5.20
N TYR A 387 -21.10 7.90 -5.60
CA TYR A 387 -21.08 8.50 -6.94
C TYR A 387 -21.13 7.45 -8.07
N LEU A 388 -20.41 6.34 -7.94
CA LEU A 388 -20.50 5.24 -8.91
C LEU A 388 -21.89 4.60 -8.92
N LYS A 389 -22.46 4.36 -7.73
CA LYS A 389 -23.83 3.85 -7.57
C LYS A 389 -24.85 4.78 -8.23
N ASP A 390 -24.78 6.08 -8.01
CA ASP A 390 -25.73 7.05 -8.58
C ASP A 390 -25.66 7.14 -10.11
N ARG A 391 -24.51 6.79 -10.70
CA ARG A 391 -24.36 6.64 -12.14
C ARG A 391 -24.93 5.32 -12.66
N ASP A 392 -24.70 4.23 -11.93
CA ASP A 392 -25.23 2.91 -12.26
C ASP A 392 -25.39 2.03 -10.99
N ASN A 393 -26.64 1.94 -10.51
CA ASN A 393 -26.99 1.16 -9.32
C ASN A 393 -26.73 -0.35 -9.47
N SER A 394 -26.41 -0.85 -10.67
CA SER A 394 -26.07 -2.25 -10.90
C SER A 394 -24.60 -2.58 -10.60
N LEU A 395 -23.73 -1.57 -10.46
CA LEU A 395 -22.29 -1.75 -10.27
C LEU A 395 -21.87 -1.71 -8.79
N VAL A 396 -22.55 -0.90 -7.97
CA VAL A 396 -22.24 -0.70 -6.54
C VAL A 396 -23.54 -0.61 -5.74
N THR A 397 -23.62 -1.31 -4.61
CA THR A 397 -24.74 -1.30 -3.66
C THR A 397 -24.29 -0.71 -2.32
N GLU A 398 -25.22 -0.26 -1.46
CA GLU A 398 -24.87 0.19 -0.10
C GLU A 398 -24.19 -0.93 0.71
N GLU A 399 -24.61 -2.19 0.54
CA GLU A 399 -23.92 -3.34 1.15
C GLU A 399 -22.44 -3.43 0.73
N ILE A 400 -22.11 -3.09 -0.53
CA ILE A 400 -20.72 -3.03 -0.98
C ILE A 400 -19.97 -1.88 -0.30
N ILE A 401 -20.63 -0.74 -0.09
CA ILE A 401 -20.07 0.44 0.57
C ILE A 401 -19.79 0.14 2.04
N ASP A 402 -20.73 -0.50 2.74
CA ASP A 402 -20.62 -0.91 4.15
C ASP A 402 -19.47 -1.90 4.38
N ARG A 403 -19.10 -2.67 3.36
CA ARG A 403 -17.93 -3.57 3.41
C ARG A 403 -16.60 -2.84 3.34
N VAL A 404 -16.56 -1.56 2.96
CA VAL A 404 -15.33 -0.76 2.96
C VAL A 404 -14.91 -0.46 4.39
N GLN A 405 -13.94 -1.23 4.87
CA GLN A 405 -13.38 -1.09 6.20
C GLN A 405 -12.07 -0.30 6.16
N ILE A 406 -11.82 0.42 7.25
CA ILE A 406 -10.55 1.04 7.55
C ILE A 406 -9.68 0.00 8.27
N ILE A 407 -8.46 -0.17 7.77
CA ILE A 407 -7.48 -1.11 8.29
C ILE A 407 -6.41 -0.31 9.02
N ASP A 408 -6.10 -0.69 10.25
CA ASP A 408 -4.89 -0.26 10.94
C ASP A 408 -3.69 -0.95 10.28
N MET A 409 -2.82 -0.19 9.64
CA MET A 409 -1.57 -0.72 9.06
C MET A 409 -0.58 -1.01 10.18
N CYS A 410 -0.39 -0.05 11.07
CA CYS A 410 0.43 -0.17 12.27
C CYS A 410 0.01 0.88 13.30
N ALA A 411 0.38 0.66 14.56
CA ALA A 411 0.04 1.54 15.67
C ALA A 411 1.15 1.57 16.71
N GLN A 412 1.29 2.71 17.39
CA GLN A 412 2.20 2.89 18.51
C GLN A 412 1.53 3.70 19.62
N THR A 413 1.92 3.42 20.86
CA THR A 413 1.50 4.20 22.03
C THR A 413 2.70 4.57 22.87
N LYS A 414 2.68 5.74 23.49
CA LYS A 414 3.74 6.20 24.40
C LYS A 414 3.15 6.93 25.60
N GLN A 415 3.69 6.65 26.79
CA GLN A 415 3.46 7.49 27.97
C GLN A 415 4.59 8.51 28.05
N VAL A 416 4.24 9.76 28.34
CA VAL A 416 5.19 10.86 28.51
C VAL A 416 4.94 11.46 29.89
N GLU A 417 5.95 11.43 30.75
CA GLU A 417 5.82 11.98 32.08
C GLU A 417 5.68 13.51 32.03
N MET A 418 4.96 14.07 32.99
CA MET A 418 4.98 15.52 33.19
C MET A 418 5.49 15.85 34.58
N ASP A 419 6.52 16.68 34.65
CA ASP A 419 7.04 17.19 35.91
C ASP A 419 6.12 18.30 36.44
N PRO A 420 5.47 18.12 37.61
CA PRO A 420 4.66 19.16 38.21
C PRO A 420 5.47 20.30 38.87
N ASP A 421 6.79 20.14 39.05
CA ASP A 421 7.59 20.96 39.99
C ASP A 421 8.54 22.00 39.34
N VAL A 422 8.38 22.33 38.04
CA VAL A 422 9.10 23.46 37.46
C VAL A 422 8.41 24.78 37.84
N ASP A 423 8.90 25.41 38.91
CA ASP A 423 8.51 26.75 39.34
C ASP A 423 8.78 27.76 38.21
N LEU A 424 7.73 28.12 37.47
CA LEU A 424 7.77 29.16 36.43
C LEU A 424 7.96 30.56 37.01
N ASN A 425 8.02 30.70 38.35
CA ASN A 425 8.44 31.92 39.02
C ASN A 425 9.92 31.78 39.38
N GLY A 426 10.79 32.26 38.49
CA GLY A 426 12.21 32.42 38.76
C GLY A 426 12.44 33.50 39.82
N ASP A 427 12.12 33.20 41.08
CA ASP A 427 12.57 33.91 42.26
C ASP A 427 13.98 33.39 42.55
N GLY A 428 14.96 33.84 41.77
CA GLY A 428 16.37 33.53 42.07
C GLY A 428 16.71 34.02 43.49
N GLU A 429 16.79 33.09 44.43
CA GLU A 429 17.49 33.31 45.70
C GLU A 429 18.94 33.65 45.38
N ILE A 430 19.26 34.94 45.51
CA ILE A 430 20.63 35.41 45.64
C ILE A 430 21.05 35.07 47.07
N ASP A 431 21.74 33.94 47.24
CA ASP A 431 22.46 33.64 48.49
C ASP A 431 23.71 34.54 48.60
N GLN A 432 23.96 35.04 49.81
CA GLN A 432 24.93 36.09 50.17
C GLN A 432 26.35 35.57 50.38
#